data_AF-A0AAD9UH66-F1
#
_entry.id   AF-A0AAD9UH66-F1
#
_cell.length_a   1.000
_cell.length_b   1.000
_cell.length_c   1.000
_cell.angle_alpha   90.00
_cell.angle_beta   90.00
_cell.angle_gamma   90.00
#
_symmetry.space_group_name_H-M   'P 1'
#
loop_
_entity.id
_entity.type
_entity.pdbx_description
1 polymer ?
#
loop_
_entity_poly.entity_id
_entity_poly.type
_entity_poly.pdbx_seq_one_letter_code
_entity_poly.pdbx_strand_id
1 'polypeptide(L)'
;MTEVTGVPIPTIDWYSGNLPETLRKFKRTCEYIFNGPLAAKDEAVTVQCIMLCLWVSEDGRDIRDGWALTEANSKILASHWRGFENYAKPKSSFRVSRFQLRAIKQEQNDTIDAFITRARIVANDCVYTGKDEQLMDTLIAGLYNDSIPRKLIAKKTKKQP
;
A
#
# COMPACT_ATOMS: atom_id res chain seq x y z
N MET A 1 -3.86 28.45 -15.56
CA MET A 1 -4.84 29.00 -14.60
C MET A 1 -4.42 28.54 -13.21
N THR A 2 -3.64 29.34 -12.49
CA THR A 2 -2.88 28.86 -11.32
C THR A 2 -3.34 29.39 -9.96
N GLU A 3 -4.33 30.28 -9.88
CA GLU A 3 -4.74 30.84 -8.59
C GLU A 3 -6.24 31.17 -8.61
N VAL A 4 -7.00 30.59 -7.68
CA VAL A 4 -8.39 31.00 -7.42
C VAL A 4 -8.50 31.71 -6.07
N THR A 5 -7.53 31.58 -5.15
CA THR A 5 -7.61 32.15 -3.79
C THR A 5 -6.26 32.38 -3.07
N GLY A 6 -5.12 32.44 -3.78
CA GLY A 6 -3.78 32.53 -3.15
C GLY A 6 -3.33 31.25 -2.40
N VAL A 7 -4.17 30.21 -2.43
CA VAL A 7 -3.82 28.86 -2.01
C VAL A 7 -3.30 28.11 -3.23
N PRO A 8 -2.11 27.47 -3.16
CA PRO A 8 -1.58 26.72 -4.28
C PRO A 8 -2.54 25.59 -4.64
N ILE A 9 -2.91 25.53 -5.92
CA ILE A 9 -3.78 24.47 -6.45
C ILE A 9 -3.01 23.15 -6.36
N PRO A 10 -3.52 22.13 -5.65
CA PRO A 10 -2.89 20.83 -5.59
C PRO A 10 -2.81 20.21 -6.99
N THR A 11 -1.67 19.65 -7.32
CA THR A 11 -1.47 18.87 -8.54
C THR A 11 -0.62 17.64 -8.23
N ILE A 12 -0.77 16.60 -9.03
CA ILE A 12 -0.05 15.33 -8.89
C ILE A 12 0.64 14.98 -10.19
N ASP A 13 1.88 14.51 -10.08
CA ASP A 13 2.63 13.92 -11.19
C ASP A 13 2.48 12.38 -11.16
N TRP A 14 1.65 11.86 -12.06
CA TRP A 14 1.36 10.43 -12.19
C TRP A 14 2.55 9.61 -12.71
N TYR A 15 3.56 10.25 -13.30
CA TYR A 15 4.74 9.59 -13.85
C TYR A 15 5.93 9.59 -12.89
N SER A 16 5.74 10.12 -11.68
CA SER A 16 6.78 10.16 -10.67
C SER A 16 7.27 8.75 -10.30
N GLY A 17 8.60 8.58 -10.20
CA GLY A 17 9.21 7.28 -9.87
C GLY A 17 8.82 6.71 -8.50
N ASN A 18 8.26 7.54 -7.61
CA ASN A 18 7.67 7.12 -6.34
C ASN A 18 6.23 7.66 -6.23
N LEU A 19 5.37 7.17 -7.11
CA LEU A 19 3.94 7.51 -7.16
C LEU A 19 3.22 7.37 -5.80
N PRO A 20 3.47 6.34 -4.95
CA PRO A 20 2.87 6.27 -3.61
C PRO A 20 3.18 7.48 -2.73
N GLU A 21 4.44 7.95 -2.74
CA GLU A 21 4.87 9.10 -1.95
C GLU A 21 4.29 10.41 -2.50
N THR A 22 4.30 10.57 -3.82
CA THR A 22 3.74 11.73 -4.50
C THR A 22 2.24 11.85 -4.22
N LEU A 23 1.49 10.73 -4.31
CA LEU A 23 0.08 10.69 -3.96
C LEU A 23 -0.16 11.01 -2.48
N ARG A 24 0.68 10.53 -1.56
CA ARG A 24 0.57 10.84 -0.13
C ARG A 24 0.73 12.34 0.13
N LYS A 25 1.72 12.98 -0.49
CA LYS A 25 1.94 14.42 -0.39
C LYS A 25 0.77 15.22 -0.97
N PHE A 26 0.28 14.82 -2.15
CA PHE A 26 -0.90 15.40 -2.78
C PHE A 26 -2.14 15.31 -1.88
N LYS A 27 -2.45 14.11 -1.37
CA LYS A 27 -3.56 13.86 -0.45
C LYS A 27 -3.51 14.77 0.77
N ARG A 28 -2.33 14.87 1.41
CA ARG A 28 -2.14 15.75 2.58
C ARG A 28 -2.45 17.21 2.26
N THR A 29 -2.02 17.72 1.11
CA THR A 29 -2.33 19.09 0.67
C THR A 29 -3.84 19.28 0.46
N CYS A 30 -4.51 18.31 -0.19
CA CYS A 30 -5.96 18.34 -0.38
C CYS A 30 -6.70 18.34 0.97
N GLU A 31 -6.29 17.50 1.92
CA GLU A 31 -6.88 17.42 3.26
C GLU A 31 -6.75 18.74 4.04
N TYR A 32 -5.63 19.46 3.93
CA TYR A 32 -5.52 20.78 4.54
C TYR A 32 -6.54 21.78 3.98
N ILE A 33 -6.81 21.72 2.68
CA ILE A 33 -7.79 22.62 2.03
C ILE A 33 -9.22 22.19 2.36
N PHE A 34 -9.50 20.89 2.36
CA PHE A 34 -10.82 20.32 2.62
C PHE A 34 -11.25 20.50 4.08
N ASN A 35 -10.32 20.33 5.03
CA ASN A 35 -10.57 20.55 6.46
C ASN A 35 -10.50 22.04 6.86
N GLY A 36 -10.13 22.91 5.93
CA GLY A 36 -10.04 24.35 6.13
C GLY A 36 -11.34 25.08 5.74
N PRO A 37 -11.27 26.14 4.91
CA PRO A 37 -12.42 27.01 4.58
C PRO A 37 -13.64 26.30 3.96
N LEU A 38 -13.48 25.06 3.51
CA LEU A 38 -14.48 24.28 2.79
C LEU A 38 -15.23 23.28 3.69
N ALA A 39 -14.85 23.12 4.96
CA ALA A 39 -15.44 22.14 5.86
C ALA A 39 -16.88 22.46 6.30
N ALA A 40 -17.31 23.73 6.21
CA ALA A 40 -18.55 24.23 6.82
C ALA A 40 -19.77 24.32 5.88
N LYS A 41 -19.78 23.61 4.74
CA LYS A 41 -20.89 23.66 3.76
C LYS A 41 -21.69 22.36 3.75
N ASP A 42 -23.02 22.43 3.63
CA ASP A 42 -23.89 21.24 3.54
C ASP A 42 -23.56 20.34 2.33
N GLU A 43 -23.01 20.93 1.25
CA GLU A 43 -22.54 20.22 0.06
C GLU A 43 -21.01 20.02 0.03
N ALA A 44 -20.31 20.21 1.17
CA ALA A 44 -18.86 20.20 1.23
C ALA A 44 -18.24 18.96 0.59
N VAL A 45 -18.82 17.78 0.81
CA VAL A 45 -18.27 16.51 0.28
C VAL A 45 -18.38 16.45 -1.24
N THR A 46 -19.51 16.87 -1.83
CA THR A 46 -19.68 16.90 -3.30
C THR A 46 -18.70 17.88 -3.94
N VAL A 47 -18.55 19.07 -3.34
CA VAL A 47 -17.59 20.08 -3.80
C VAL A 47 -16.15 19.54 -3.71
N GLN A 48 -15.80 18.87 -2.62
CA GLN A 48 -14.49 18.24 -2.43
C GLN A 48 -14.22 17.15 -3.47
N CYS A 49 -15.20 16.30 -3.80
CA CYS A 49 -15.07 15.29 -4.86
C CYS A 49 -14.81 15.94 -6.23
N ILE A 50 -15.56 17.00 -6.58
CA ILE A 50 -15.37 17.73 -7.84
C ILE A 50 -13.97 18.37 -7.87
N MET A 51 -13.56 19.05 -6.80
CA MET A 51 -12.23 19.67 -6.69
C MET A 51 -11.11 18.63 -6.83
N LEU A 52 -11.25 17.49 -6.16
CA LEU A 52 -10.30 16.38 -6.31
C LEU A 52 -10.18 15.96 -7.78
N CYS A 53 -11.30 15.76 -8.48
CA CYS A 53 -11.32 15.36 -9.89
C CYS A 53 -10.71 16.42 -10.84
N LEU A 54 -10.73 17.70 -10.45
CA LEU A 54 -10.06 18.77 -11.20
C LEU A 54 -8.55 18.75 -10.98
N TRP A 55 -8.11 18.48 -9.75
CA TRP A 55 -6.70 18.54 -9.32
C TRP A 55 -5.87 17.33 -9.71
N VAL A 56 -6.49 16.17 -9.94
CA VAL A 56 -5.79 14.94 -10.36
C VAL A 56 -5.33 14.94 -11.82
N SER A 57 -5.34 16.07 -12.53
CA SER A 57 -5.07 16.20 -13.97
C SER A 57 -5.98 15.33 -14.86
N GLU A 58 -5.70 15.31 -16.16
CA GLU A 58 -6.43 14.49 -17.14
C GLU A 58 -6.15 13.00 -16.93
N ASP A 59 -4.88 12.62 -16.74
CA ASP A 59 -4.48 11.23 -16.49
C ASP A 59 -5.19 10.63 -15.26
N GLY A 60 -5.35 11.42 -14.19
CA GLY A 60 -6.06 10.97 -13.00
C GLY A 60 -7.57 10.82 -13.21
N ARG A 61 -8.15 11.58 -14.15
CA ARG A 61 -9.55 11.40 -14.55
C ARG A 61 -9.72 10.12 -15.37
N ASP A 62 -8.81 9.82 -16.29
CA ASP A 62 -8.83 8.55 -17.03
C ASP A 62 -8.70 7.34 -16.09
N ILE A 63 -7.80 7.44 -15.09
CA ILE A 63 -7.67 6.42 -14.05
C ILE A 63 -8.97 6.23 -13.29
N ARG A 64 -9.64 7.34 -12.90
CA ARG A 64 -10.92 7.32 -12.19
C ARG A 64 -12.05 6.73 -13.04
N ASP A 65 -12.10 7.07 -14.32
CA ASP A 65 -13.15 6.62 -15.24
C ASP A 65 -13.03 5.12 -15.54
N GLY A 66 -11.84 4.55 -15.38
CA GLY A 66 -11.63 3.10 -15.37
C GLY A 66 -12.25 2.38 -14.15
N TRP A 67 -12.74 3.09 -13.14
CA TRP A 67 -13.42 2.49 -12.00
C TRP A 67 -14.93 2.45 -12.24
N ALA A 68 -15.54 1.27 -12.13
CA ALA A 68 -17.00 1.12 -12.14
C ALA A 68 -17.63 1.60 -10.81
N LEU A 69 -17.50 2.89 -10.50
CA LEU A 69 -18.11 3.51 -9.33
C LEU A 69 -19.62 3.65 -9.52
N THR A 70 -20.40 3.22 -8.53
CA THR A 70 -21.83 3.51 -8.47
C THR A 70 -22.08 4.99 -8.14
N GLU A 71 -23.25 5.51 -8.50
CA GLU A 71 -23.64 6.91 -8.24
C GLU A 71 -23.64 7.27 -6.75
N ALA A 72 -23.90 6.30 -5.86
CA ALA A 72 -23.76 6.49 -4.42
C ALA A 72 -22.29 6.64 -4.00
N ASN A 73 -21.38 5.88 -4.61
CA ASN A 73 -19.96 5.90 -4.29
C ASN A 73 -19.21 7.08 -4.90
N SER A 74 -19.75 7.70 -5.95
CA SER A 74 -19.15 8.89 -6.57
C SER A 74 -19.24 10.14 -5.68
N LYS A 75 -20.21 10.17 -4.76
CA LYS A 75 -20.39 11.26 -3.79
C LYS A 75 -19.60 11.05 -2.49
N ILE A 76 -18.76 10.01 -2.42
CA ILE A 76 -17.98 9.67 -1.22
C ILE A 76 -16.50 9.92 -1.50
N LEU A 77 -15.92 10.93 -0.84
CA LEU A 77 -14.52 11.30 -1.00
C LEU A 77 -13.55 10.14 -0.69
N ALA A 78 -13.86 9.34 0.33
CA ALA A 78 -13.06 8.17 0.70
C ALA A 78 -12.98 7.11 -0.43
N SER A 79 -14.03 6.96 -1.23
CA SER A 79 -14.05 6.03 -2.36
C SER A 79 -13.04 6.44 -3.43
N HIS A 80 -12.92 7.73 -3.71
CA HIS A 80 -11.95 8.26 -4.66
C HIS A 80 -10.52 8.09 -4.16
N TRP A 81 -10.24 8.43 -2.90
CA TRP A 81 -8.92 8.21 -2.31
C TRP A 81 -8.48 6.76 -2.36
N ARG A 82 -9.38 5.83 -2.00
CA ARG A 82 -9.09 4.39 -2.07
C ARG A 82 -8.77 3.93 -3.49
N GLY A 83 -9.46 4.45 -4.50
CA GLY A 83 -9.18 4.15 -5.90
C GLY A 83 -7.77 4.60 -6.31
N PHE A 84 -7.42 5.84 -6.00
CA PHE A 84 -6.09 6.39 -6.32
C PHE A 84 -4.97 5.68 -5.55
N GLU A 85 -5.18 5.38 -4.26
CA GLU A 85 -4.22 4.62 -3.46
C GLU A 85 -4.00 3.21 -4.03
N ASN A 86 -5.07 2.55 -4.49
CA ASN A 86 -4.96 1.24 -5.13
C ASN A 86 -4.22 1.30 -6.47
N TYR A 87 -4.41 2.36 -7.25
CA TYR A 87 -3.67 2.56 -8.50
C TYR A 87 -2.20 2.85 -8.24
N ALA A 88 -1.91 3.71 -7.25
CA ALA A 88 -0.56 4.13 -6.91
C ALA A 88 0.25 3.05 -6.18
N LYS A 89 -0.40 2.02 -5.60
CA LYS A 89 0.29 0.88 -5.02
C LYS A 89 1.31 0.36 -6.03
N PRO A 90 2.58 0.17 -5.61
CA PRO A 90 3.56 -0.48 -6.47
C PRO A 90 2.93 -1.78 -6.94
N LYS A 91 2.84 -1.97 -8.26
CA LYS A 91 2.50 -3.28 -8.83
C LYS A 91 3.70 -4.18 -8.57
N SER A 92 3.92 -4.56 -7.32
CA SER A 92 4.89 -5.59 -6.98
C SER A 92 4.38 -6.84 -7.67
N SER A 93 5.13 -7.29 -8.67
CA SER A 93 4.85 -8.60 -9.23
C SER A 93 5.01 -9.56 -8.07
N PHE A 94 3.96 -10.30 -7.72
CA PHE A 94 4.03 -11.32 -6.69
C PHE A 94 5.24 -12.24 -6.89
N ARG A 95 5.73 -12.42 -8.13
CA ARG A 95 6.95 -13.14 -8.47
C ARG A 95 8.23 -12.52 -7.88
N VAL A 96 8.33 -11.20 -7.88
CA VAL A 96 9.43 -10.45 -7.27
C VAL A 96 9.38 -10.62 -5.75
N SER A 97 8.20 -10.48 -5.14
CA SER A 97 8.04 -10.69 -3.70
C SER A 97 8.38 -12.12 -3.31
N ARG A 98 7.98 -13.13 -4.11
CA ARG A 98 8.35 -14.54 -3.90
C ARG A 98 9.86 -14.76 -4.00
N PHE A 99 10.53 -14.11 -4.95
CA PHE A 99 11.98 -14.17 -5.08
C PHE A 99 12.67 -13.55 -3.87
N GLN A 100 12.22 -12.38 -3.43
CA GLN A 100 12.73 -11.70 -2.23
C GLN A 100 12.52 -12.53 -0.96
N LEU A 101 11.33 -13.15 -0.81
CA LEU A 101 11.03 -14.00 0.35
C LEU A 101 11.99 -15.19 0.41
N ARG A 102 12.28 -15.85 -0.72
CA ARG A 102 13.25 -16.96 -0.78
C ARG A 102 14.69 -16.53 -0.50
N ALA A 103 15.02 -15.28 -0.75
CA ALA A 103 16.35 -14.73 -0.55
C ALA A 103 16.56 -14.16 0.86
N ILE A 104 15.49 -13.97 1.65
CA ILE A 104 15.59 -13.35 2.97
C ILE A 104 16.33 -14.25 3.95
N LYS A 105 17.31 -13.69 4.66
CA LYS A 105 18.07 -14.37 5.71
C LYS A 105 18.18 -13.45 6.93
N GLN A 106 18.29 -14.05 8.11
CA GLN A 106 18.62 -13.35 9.33
C GLN A 106 20.09 -12.91 9.27
N GLU A 107 20.34 -11.63 9.55
CA GLU A 107 21.69 -11.09 9.62
C GLU A 107 22.33 -11.40 10.98
N GLN A 108 23.66 -11.34 11.07
CA GLN A 108 24.42 -11.72 12.28
C GLN A 108 24.03 -10.93 13.54
N ASN A 109 23.64 -9.66 13.37
CA ASN A 109 23.25 -8.76 14.47
C ASN A 109 21.74 -8.58 14.59
N ASP A 110 20.96 -9.33 13.81
CA ASP A 110 19.52 -9.14 13.73
C ASP A 110 18.79 -10.05 14.73
N THR A 111 17.79 -9.49 15.41
CA THR A 111 16.95 -10.28 16.32
C THR A 111 16.02 -11.19 15.53
N ILE A 112 15.62 -12.31 16.12
CA ILE A 112 14.69 -13.25 15.46
C ILE A 112 13.35 -12.56 15.17
N ASP A 113 12.86 -11.72 16.08
CA ASP A 113 11.58 -11.00 15.89
C ASP A 113 11.64 -10.01 14.73
N ALA A 114 12.75 -9.27 14.59
CA ALA A 114 12.97 -8.37 13.47
C ALA A 114 13.02 -9.13 12.14
N PHE A 115 13.72 -10.27 12.09
CA PHE A 115 13.74 -11.15 10.93
C PHE A 115 12.34 -11.66 10.56
N ILE A 116 11.59 -12.21 11.53
CA ILE A 116 10.21 -12.70 11.32
C ILE A 116 9.32 -11.58 10.78
N THR A 117 9.47 -10.38 11.32
CA THR A 117 8.69 -9.21 10.92
C THR A 117 8.95 -8.86 9.45
N ARG A 118 10.21 -8.82 9.01
CA ARG A 118 10.55 -8.57 7.59
C ARG A 118 10.01 -9.68 6.68
N ALA A 119 10.17 -10.94 7.06
CA ALA A 119 9.66 -12.07 6.28
C ALA A 119 8.13 -12.02 6.12
N ARG A 120 7.39 -11.65 7.18
CA ARG A 120 5.93 -11.48 7.14
C ARG A 120 5.49 -10.37 6.18
N ILE A 121 6.20 -9.23 6.19
CA ILE A 121 5.91 -8.10 5.29
C ILE A 121 6.00 -8.57 3.83
N VAL A 122 7.09 -9.24 3.46
CA VAL A 122 7.28 -9.73 2.08
C VAL A 122 6.28 -10.84 1.72
N ALA A 123 5.96 -11.74 2.67
CA ALA A 123 5.02 -12.82 2.45
C ALA A 123 3.58 -12.34 2.15
N ASN A 124 3.18 -11.17 2.68
CA ASN A 124 1.88 -10.58 2.38
C ASN A 124 1.71 -10.29 0.89
N ASP A 125 2.77 -9.89 0.21
CA ASP A 125 2.80 -9.51 -1.20
C ASP A 125 2.99 -10.71 -2.16
N CYS A 126 3.29 -11.91 -1.63
CA CYS A 126 3.62 -13.09 -2.44
C CYS A 126 2.42 -13.85 -3.03
N VAL A 127 1.21 -13.60 -2.52
CA VAL A 127 -0.05 -14.26 -2.94
C VAL A 127 0.12 -15.80 -3.04
N TYR A 128 0.63 -16.44 -1.99
CA TYR A 128 0.74 -17.91 -1.92
C TYR A 128 -0.59 -18.55 -1.49
N THR A 129 -0.88 -19.74 -2.04
CA THR A 129 -1.79 -20.71 -1.42
C THR A 129 -1.01 -21.39 -0.30
N GLY A 130 -1.46 -21.27 0.96
CA GLY A 130 -0.70 -21.78 2.13
C GLY A 130 0.44 -20.86 2.57
N LYS A 131 0.16 -19.56 2.77
CA LYS A 131 1.16 -18.55 3.18
C LYS A 131 1.96 -18.96 4.43
N ASP A 132 1.31 -19.58 5.41
CA ASP A 132 1.93 -19.93 6.68
C ASP A 132 2.98 -21.04 6.54
N GLU A 133 2.74 -22.03 5.69
CA GLU A 133 3.71 -23.09 5.41
C GLU A 133 4.94 -22.54 4.70
N GLN A 134 4.74 -21.73 3.66
CA GLN A 134 5.84 -21.11 2.92
C GLN A 134 6.65 -20.13 3.77
N LEU A 135 5.97 -19.39 4.65
CA LEU A 135 6.63 -18.53 5.63
C LEU A 135 7.45 -19.37 6.62
N MET A 136 6.90 -20.45 7.16
CA MET A 136 7.62 -21.35 8.07
C MET A 136 8.86 -21.96 7.43
N ASP A 137 8.76 -22.45 6.19
CA ASP A 137 9.89 -23.00 5.46
C ASP A 137 10.99 -21.94 5.24
N THR A 138 10.58 -20.72 4.89
CA THR A 138 11.49 -19.58 4.73
C THR A 138 12.18 -19.23 6.04
N LEU A 139 11.43 -19.20 7.16
CA LEU A 139 12.00 -18.91 8.47
C LEU A 139 12.99 -20.00 8.88
N ILE A 140 12.66 -21.28 8.70
CA ILE A 140 13.54 -22.40 9.04
C ILE A 140 14.84 -22.33 8.22
N ALA A 141 14.76 -22.04 6.93
CA ALA A 141 15.92 -21.95 6.04
C ALA A 141 16.74 -20.66 6.21
N GLY A 142 16.11 -19.57 6.68
CA GLY A 142 16.72 -18.25 6.76
C GLY A 142 17.30 -17.88 8.14
N LEU A 143 17.10 -18.70 9.18
CA LEU A 143 17.66 -18.45 10.51
C LEU A 143 19.19 -18.48 10.51
N TYR A 144 19.81 -17.55 11.25
CA TYR A 144 21.27 -17.42 11.32
C TYR A 144 21.94 -18.58 12.08
N ASN A 145 21.25 -19.12 13.11
CA ASN A 145 21.78 -20.19 13.94
C ASN A 145 21.18 -21.55 13.55
N ASP A 146 22.00 -22.37 12.89
CA ASP A 146 21.71 -23.76 12.46
C ASP A 146 21.21 -24.72 13.56
N SER A 147 21.42 -24.40 14.84
CA SER A 147 20.99 -25.24 15.96
C SER A 147 19.48 -25.12 16.22
N ILE A 148 18.87 -23.99 15.88
CA ILE A 148 17.43 -23.72 16.08
C ILE A 148 16.56 -24.43 15.01
N PRO A 149 16.86 -24.34 13.70
CA PRO A 149 16.17 -25.11 12.66
C PRO A 149 16.10 -26.61 12.95
N ARG A 150 17.20 -27.21 13.41
CA ARG A 150 17.26 -28.65 13.75
C ARG A 150 16.28 -29.01 14.88
N LYS A 151 16.15 -28.16 15.91
CA LYS A 151 15.18 -28.35 17.00
C LYS A 151 13.73 -28.16 16.56
N LEU A 152 13.46 -27.24 15.63
CA LEU A 152 12.13 -26.96 15.11
C LEU A 152 11.63 -28.08 14.18
N ILE A 153 12.50 -28.60 13.31
CA ILE A 153 12.20 -29.73 12.42
C ILE A 153 11.88 -31.00 13.25
N ALA A 154 12.68 -31.27 14.30
CA ALA A 154 12.48 -32.43 15.17
C ALA A 154 11.17 -32.39 16.00
N LYS A 155 10.58 -31.21 16.20
CA LYS A 155 9.29 -31.06 16.91
C LYS A 155 8.09 -31.42 16.04
N LYS A 156 8.13 -31.15 14.74
CA LYS A 156 7.01 -31.45 13.81
C LYS A 156 6.97 -32.91 13.35
N THR A 157 8.07 -33.66 13.45
CA THR A 157 8.11 -35.10 13.09
C THR A 157 7.56 -36.03 14.17
N LYS A 158 7.16 -35.53 15.34
CA LYS A 158 6.33 -36.31 16.27
C LYS A 158 4.93 -36.44 15.67
N LYS A 159 4.73 -37.48 14.84
CA LYS A 159 3.40 -37.95 14.43
C LYS A 159 2.50 -37.97 15.67
N GLN A 160 1.43 -37.18 15.65
CA GLN A 160 0.32 -37.38 16.57
C GLN A 160 -0.21 -38.81 16.38
N PRO A 161 -0.48 -39.55 17.47
CA PRO A 161 -1.05 -40.89 17.39
C PRO A 161 -2.42 -40.90 16.73
#